data_AF-A0A941XB12-F1
#
_entry.id   AF-A0A941XB12-F1
#
_cell.length_a   1.000
_cell.length_b   1.000
_cell.length_c   1.000
_cell.angle_alpha   90.00
_cell.angle_beta   90.00
_cell.angle_gamma   90.00
#
_symmetry.space_group_name_H-M   'P 1'
#
loop_
_entity.id
_entity.type
_entity.pdbx_description
1 polymer ?
#
loop_
_entity_poly.entity_id
_entity_poly.type
_entity_poly.pdbx_seq_one_letter_code
_entity_poly.pdbx_strand_id
1 'polypeptide(L)'
;MYNFEQWNGFKGSIWKEEVNVRDFIQKNYKPYDGDESFLVGPTEATDKLWGALQKLQKEERAKGGVLDMDTEIVSTLTSHKPGYIDEDLKDLEKVVGLQTDKPLKRAFMPFGGIRMAEQSCTENGYTPAPELHKIFTEYHLTHSDAVFMAYTPEMRAARKSHIITGLPDTYGRGRIVGDYRRVALYGIDVLIAEKQHDFANCGDGTMTDDVIRQRQEITLQVNALKDMKVMAASYGYDISKPASNAHEAFQWLYFGYLAAIKTQNGAA
;
A
#
# COMPACT_ATOMS: atom_id res chain seq x y z
N MET A 1 20.87 -20.14 -4.74
CA MET A 1 20.53 -20.27 -3.31
C MET A 1 20.96 -18.98 -2.63
N TYR A 2 20.01 -18.22 -2.08
CA TYR A 2 20.34 -17.02 -1.33
C TYR A 2 20.91 -17.44 0.04
N ASN A 3 21.97 -16.76 0.49
CA ASN A 3 22.57 -17.01 1.80
C ASN A 3 22.78 -15.68 2.51
N PHE A 4 21.84 -15.35 3.40
CA PHE A 4 21.82 -14.11 4.16
C PHE A 4 22.14 -14.38 5.62
N GLU A 5 22.96 -13.52 6.23
CA GLU A 5 23.26 -13.60 7.68
C GLU A 5 21.99 -13.43 8.53
N GLN A 6 21.02 -12.66 8.03
CA GLN A 6 19.70 -12.46 8.62
C GLN A 6 18.90 -13.76 8.80
N TRP A 7 19.26 -14.82 8.06
CA TRP A 7 18.58 -16.11 8.11
C TRP A 7 19.24 -17.09 9.09
N ASN A 8 20.31 -16.69 9.78
CA ASN A 8 21.00 -17.53 10.74
C ASN A 8 20.07 -17.96 11.89
N GLY A 9 20.08 -19.24 12.21
CA GLY A 9 19.22 -19.83 13.24
C GLY A 9 17.84 -20.29 12.75
N PHE A 10 17.39 -19.87 11.56
CA PHE A 10 16.14 -20.37 10.98
C PHE A 10 16.33 -21.71 10.26
N LYS A 11 15.38 -22.61 10.49
CA LYS A 11 15.26 -23.96 9.94
C LYS A 11 14.61 -23.94 8.55
N GLY A 12 14.91 -24.97 7.75
CA GLY A 12 14.36 -25.16 6.40
C GLY A 12 15.29 -24.65 5.29
N SER A 13 15.11 -25.22 4.10
CA SER A 13 15.88 -24.90 2.89
C SER A 13 15.01 -24.41 1.73
N ILE A 14 13.77 -24.92 1.59
CA ILE A 14 12.87 -24.59 0.47
C ILE A 14 12.61 -23.08 0.40
N TRP A 15 12.23 -22.45 1.50
CA TRP A 15 12.03 -21.00 1.55
C TRP A 15 13.30 -20.16 1.30
N LYS A 16 14.50 -20.77 1.28
CA LYS A 16 15.76 -20.09 0.91
C LYS A 16 16.09 -20.23 -0.58
N GLU A 17 15.42 -21.17 -1.25
CA GLU A 17 15.58 -21.50 -2.67
C GLU A 17 14.49 -20.84 -3.52
N GLU A 18 13.28 -20.66 -2.96
CA GLU A 18 12.13 -20.02 -3.61
C GLU A 18 11.36 -19.11 -2.64
N VAL A 19 10.55 -18.20 -3.18
CA VAL A 19 9.68 -17.31 -2.38
C VAL A 19 8.53 -18.12 -1.75
N ASN A 20 8.77 -18.65 -0.55
CA ASN A 20 7.83 -19.51 0.17
C ASN A 20 7.69 -19.12 1.66
N VAL A 21 6.90 -18.06 1.92
CA VAL A 21 6.63 -17.58 3.29
C VAL A 21 5.93 -18.63 4.15
N ARG A 22 5.12 -19.52 3.55
CA ARG A 22 4.41 -20.58 4.28
C ARG A 22 5.40 -21.59 4.86
N ASP A 23 6.33 -22.10 4.06
CA ASP A 23 7.34 -23.04 4.55
C ASP A 23 8.21 -22.39 5.63
N PHE A 24 8.64 -21.14 5.44
CA PHE A 24 9.35 -20.39 6.48
C PHE A 24 8.60 -20.39 7.81
N ILE A 25 7.32 -20.01 7.81
CA ILE A 25 6.50 -19.97 9.02
C ILE A 25 6.41 -21.37 9.63
N GLN A 26 6.01 -22.38 8.86
CA GLN A 26 5.80 -23.74 9.37
C GLN A 26 7.06 -24.36 9.99
N LYS A 27 8.25 -24.00 9.51
CA LYS A 27 9.53 -24.52 10.03
C LYS A 27 10.04 -23.77 11.27
N ASN A 28 9.58 -22.53 11.50
CA ASN A 28 10.23 -21.61 12.45
C ASN A 28 9.32 -21.03 13.53
N TYR A 29 7.99 -21.04 13.35
CA TYR A 29 7.10 -20.55 14.40
C TYR A 29 7.13 -21.47 15.62
N LYS A 30 6.95 -20.88 16.80
CA LYS A 30 6.79 -21.61 18.05
C LYS A 30 5.31 -21.53 18.45
N PRO A 31 4.55 -22.64 18.40
CA PRO A 31 3.21 -22.69 18.98
C PRO A 31 3.24 -22.21 20.43
N TYR A 32 2.19 -21.49 20.83
CA TYR A 32 2.05 -20.97 22.18
C TYR A 32 0.67 -21.33 22.71
N ASP A 33 0.63 -22.23 23.69
CA ASP A 33 -0.58 -22.73 24.34
C ASP A 33 -0.74 -22.18 25.78
N GLY A 34 -0.05 -21.08 26.11
CA GLY A 34 -0.16 -20.39 27.41
C GLY A 34 -1.26 -19.34 27.45
N ASP A 35 -1.24 -18.48 28.48
CA ASP A 35 -2.23 -17.41 28.71
C ASP A 35 -1.64 -15.99 28.48
N GLU A 36 -2.43 -14.96 28.74
CA GLU A 36 -2.03 -13.55 28.57
C GLU A 36 -1.11 -12.99 29.67
N SER A 37 -0.68 -13.79 30.64
CA SER A 37 0.09 -13.29 31.80
C SER A 37 1.47 -12.71 31.43
N PHE A 38 2.02 -13.07 30.28
CA PHE A 38 3.29 -12.52 29.77
C PHE A 38 3.14 -11.15 29.09
N LEU A 39 1.90 -10.70 28.84
CA LEU A 39 1.67 -9.42 28.16
C LEU A 39 2.16 -8.26 29.00
N VAL A 40 2.81 -7.32 28.34
CA VAL A 40 3.29 -6.06 28.93
C VAL A 40 2.39 -4.91 28.49
N GLY A 41 2.17 -3.96 29.39
CA GLY A 41 1.41 -2.75 29.12
C GLY A 41 2.10 -1.80 28.11
N PRO A 42 1.42 -0.73 27.70
CA PRO A 42 1.99 0.28 26.81
C PRO A 42 3.20 0.96 27.46
N THR A 43 4.11 1.42 26.60
CA THR A 43 5.25 2.25 27.03
C THR A 43 4.81 3.71 27.13
N GLU A 44 5.57 4.53 27.86
CA GLU A 44 5.34 5.98 27.91
C GLU A 44 5.39 6.62 26.50
N ALA A 45 6.26 6.12 25.62
CA ALA A 45 6.33 6.54 24.22
C ALA A 45 5.02 6.24 23.48
N THR A 46 4.49 5.04 23.64
CA THR A 46 3.20 4.62 23.08
C THR A 46 2.07 5.52 23.57
N ASP A 47 2.00 5.81 24.87
CA ASP A 47 0.96 6.66 25.45
C ASP A 47 1.05 8.11 24.95
N LYS A 48 2.26 8.66 24.80
CA LYS A 48 2.47 10.01 24.25
C LYS A 48 2.03 10.10 22.79
N LEU A 49 2.48 9.17 21.95
CA LEU A 49 2.12 9.13 20.53
C LEU A 49 0.62 8.93 20.34
N TRP A 50 0.03 8.00 21.09
CA TRP A 50 -1.41 7.76 21.05
C TRP A 50 -2.21 8.96 21.55
N GLY A 51 -1.75 9.63 22.61
CA GLY A 51 -2.35 10.86 23.12
C GLY A 51 -2.31 12.01 22.11
N ALA A 52 -1.22 12.17 21.35
CA ALA A 52 -1.12 13.14 20.26
C ALA A 52 -2.12 12.81 19.14
N LEU A 53 -2.16 11.56 18.68
CA LEU A 53 -3.10 11.10 17.65
C LEU A 53 -4.56 11.27 18.07
N GLN A 54 -4.90 10.99 19.33
CA GLN A 54 -6.26 11.14 19.85
C GLN A 54 -6.75 12.60 19.82
N LYS A 55 -5.86 13.60 19.95
CA LYS A 55 -6.21 15.01 19.77
C LYS A 55 -6.60 15.28 18.32
N LEU A 56 -5.80 14.81 17.37
CA LEU A 56 -6.09 14.91 15.93
C LEU A 56 -7.41 14.22 15.56
N GLN A 57 -7.70 13.05 16.13
CA GLN A 57 -8.99 12.36 15.93
C GLN A 57 -10.18 13.12 16.54
N LYS A 58 -9.98 13.88 17.61
CA LYS A 58 -11.03 14.78 18.15
C LYS A 58 -11.27 15.95 17.19
N GLU A 59 -10.21 16.53 16.64
CA GLU A 59 -10.30 17.59 15.63
C GLU A 59 -10.97 17.09 14.34
N GLU A 60 -10.58 15.91 13.85
CA GLU A 60 -11.19 15.27 12.68
C GLU A 60 -12.70 15.10 12.86
N ARG A 61 -13.13 14.57 14.02
CA ARG A 61 -14.56 14.43 14.35
C ARG A 61 -15.27 15.77 14.44
N ALA A 62 -14.64 16.79 15.02
CA ALA A 62 -15.19 18.15 15.07
C ALA A 62 -15.33 18.79 13.69
N LYS A 63 -14.49 18.39 12.72
CA LYS A 63 -14.56 18.79 11.31
C LYS A 63 -15.49 17.92 10.44
N GLY A 64 -16.26 17.00 11.02
CA GLY A 64 -17.17 16.15 10.26
C GLY A 64 -16.55 14.90 9.64
N GLY A 65 -15.34 14.52 10.07
CA GLY A 65 -14.72 13.22 9.73
C GLY A 65 -13.54 13.29 8.76
N VAL A 66 -13.13 14.48 8.33
CA VAL A 66 -11.93 14.69 7.51
C VAL A 66 -11.09 15.80 8.11
N LEU A 67 -9.86 15.48 8.53
CA LEU A 67 -8.97 16.46 9.16
C LEU A 67 -8.30 17.38 8.13
N ASP A 68 -7.79 16.76 7.07
CA ASP A 68 -7.05 17.39 5.98
C ASP A 68 -7.11 16.52 4.71
N MET A 69 -6.94 17.13 3.52
CA MET A 69 -6.93 16.44 2.23
C MET A 69 -5.88 17.05 1.29
N ASP A 70 -5.26 16.21 0.45
CA ASP A 70 -4.51 16.72 -0.69
C ASP A 70 -5.45 17.32 -1.75
N THR A 71 -5.07 18.50 -2.24
CA THR A 71 -5.75 19.20 -3.33
C THR A 71 -4.87 19.34 -4.57
N GLU A 72 -3.55 19.15 -4.43
CA GLU A 72 -2.57 19.44 -5.48
C GLU A 72 -1.72 18.22 -5.87
N ILE A 73 -1.64 17.21 -4.99
CA ILE A 73 -0.74 16.07 -5.14
C ILE A 73 -1.55 14.82 -5.46
N VAL A 74 -1.31 14.22 -6.62
CA VAL A 74 -1.79 12.87 -6.96
C VAL A 74 -0.98 11.85 -6.19
N SER A 75 -1.66 11.00 -5.41
CA SER A 75 -0.99 9.97 -4.63
C SER A 75 -0.33 8.92 -5.51
N THR A 76 0.96 8.72 -5.30
CA THR A 76 1.77 7.63 -5.83
C THR A 76 2.64 7.07 -4.71
N LEU A 77 3.47 6.07 -5.02
CA LEU A 77 4.32 5.42 -4.03
C LEU A 77 5.36 6.39 -3.43
N THR A 78 5.79 7.39 -4.20
CA THR A 78 6.86 8.35 -3.85
C THR A 78 6.43 9.82 -3.94
N SER A 79 5.13 10.11 -4.06
CA SER A 79 4.61 11.48 -4.22
C SER A 79 4.78 12.34 -2.97
N HIS A 80 4.70 11.74 -1.79
CA HIS A 80 4.73 12.44 -0.51
C HIS A 80 6.07 12.28 0.19
N LYS A 81 6.44 13.34 0.92
CA LYS A 81 7.54 13.31 1.90
C LYS A 81 7.20 12.38 3.07
N PRO A 82 8.19 11.94 3.86
CA PRO A 82 7.91 11.23 5.10
C PRO A 82 7.08 12.10 6.05
N GLY A 83 6.14 11.47 6.74
CA GLY A 83 5.31 12.10 7.78
C GLY A 83 5.39 11.30 9.08
N TYR A 84 5.23 12.00 10.20
CA TYR A 84 5.27 11.46 11.56
C TYR A 84 4.02 11.90 12.32
N ILE A 85 3.64 11.17 13.38
CA ILE A 85 2.44 11.48 14.19
C ILE A 85 2.54 12.89 14.78
N ASP A 86 3.74 13.24 15.23
CA ASP A 86 4.10 14.55 15.75
C ASP A 86 5.61 14.72 15.53
N GLU A 87 6.04 15.84 14.95
CA GLU A 87 7.45 16.08 14.64
C GLU A 87 8.33 16.11 15.91
N ASP A 88 7.79 16.57 17.04
CA ASP A 88 8.51 16.62 18.32
C ASP A 88 8.58 15.23 18.99
N LEU A 89 7.73 14.29 18.57
CA LEU A 89 7.67 12.94 19.10
C LEU A 89 8.20 11.88 18.13
N LYS A 90 8.66 12.26 16.93
CA LYS A 90 9.05 11.31 15.88
C LYS A 90 10.08 10.28 16.33
N ASP A 91 11.01 10.65 17.20
CA ASP A 91 12.07 9.76 17.71
C ASP A 91 11.52 8.69 18.67
N LEU A 92 10.28 8.86 19.14
CA LEU A 92 9.56 7.87 19.94
C LEU A 92 8.92 6.77 19.06
N GLU A 93 8.68 7.04 17.78
CA GLU A 93 8.07 6.07 16.87
C GLU A 93 9.04 4.92 16.59
N LYS A 94 8.63 3.69 16.94
CA LYS A 94 9.40 2.49 16.61
C LYS A 94 9.08 1.96 15.23
N VAL A 95 7.84 2.09 14.76
CA VAL A 95 7.47 1.75 13.38
C VAL A 95 6.93 3.03 12.76
N VAL A 96 7.49 3.44 11.64
CA VAL A 96 7.20 4.72 10.97
C VAL A 96 6.56 4.50 9.60
N GLY A 97 5.89 5.53 9.10
CA GLY A 97 5.32 5.57 7.77
C GLY A 97 3.88 6.05 7.79
N LEU A 98 3.59 7.11 7.04
CA LEU A 98 2.24 7.62 6.83
C LEU A 98 1.90 7.70 5.33
N GLN A 99 0.60 7.61 5.00
CA GLN A 99 0.11 7.68 3.62
C GLN A 99 0.45 9.02 2.96
N THR A 100 0.40 10.10 3.71
CA THR A 100 0.77 11.46 3.27
C THR A 100 1.88 12.00 4.18
N ASP A 101 2.18 13.29 4.05
CA ASP A 101 3.16 14.02 4.87
C ASP A 101 2.67 14.35 6.29
N LYS A 102 1.40 14.06 6.61
CA LYS A 102 0.79 14.37 7.92
C LYS A 102 -0.15 13.26 8.40
N PRO A 103 -0.32 13.10 9.73
CA PRO A 103 -1.31 12.18 10.28
C PRO A 103 -2.73 12.61 9.90
N LEU A 104 -3.57 11.63 9.54
CA LEU A 104 -4.99 11.80 9.19
C LEU A 104 -5.28 12.76 8.01
N LYS A 105 -4.25 13.13 7.22
CA LYS A 105 -4.43 13.82 5.95
C LYS A 105 -4.69 12.79 4.84
N ARG A 106 -5.84 12.89 4.18
CA ARG A 106 -6.25 11.95 3.11
C ARG A 106 -5.61 12.33 1.78
N ALA A 107 -5.06 11.33 1.09
CA ALA A 107 -4.44 11.54 -0.22
C ALA A 107 -5.48 11.68 -1.34
N PHE A 108 -5.13 12.41 -2.40
CA PHE A 108 -5.95 12.53 -3.60
C PHE A 108 -5.64 11.37 -4.57
N MET A 109 -6.62 10.48 -4.80
CA MET A 109 -6.44 9.25 -5.58
C MET A 109 -7.40 9.18 -6.81
N PRO A 110 -7.07 9.89 -7.90
CA PRO A 110 -7.98 10.08 -9.05
C PRO A 110 -8.01 8.93 -10.06
N PHE A 111 -7.07 7.98 -10.03
CA PHE A 111 -7.01 6.87 -11.00
C PHE A 111 -8.30 6.02 -11.04
N GLY A 112 -9.00 5.92 -9.90
CA GLY A 112 -10.30 5.26 -9.80
C GLY A 112 -11.46 6.03 -10.45
N GLY A 113 -11.35 7.36 -10.53
CA GLY A 113 -12.36 8.26 -11.08
C GLY A 113 -12.19 9.70 -10.56
N ILE A 114 -11.93 10.64 -11.47
CA ILE A 114 -11.68 12.06 -11.13
C ILE A 114 -12.89 12.72 -10.48
N ARG A 115 -14.10 12.47 -11.00
CA ARG A 115 -15.34 13.07 -10.48
C ARG A 115 -15.58 12.74 -9.01
N MET A 116 -15.32 11.50 -8.61
CA MET A 116 -15.49 11.07 -7.22
C MET A 116 -14.45 11.73 -6.31
N ALA A 117 -13.19 11.82 -6.77
CA ALA A 117 -12.13 12.49 -6.03
C ALA A 117 -12.43 13.98 -5.82
N GLU A 118 -12.90 14.69 -6.86
CA GLU A 118 -13.28 16.10 -6.79
C GLU A 118 -14.50 16.35 -5.89
N GLN A 119 -15.52 15.51 -6.01
CA GLN A 119 -16.70 15.57 -5.16
C GLN A 119 -16.32 15.38 -3.69
N SER A 120 -15.46 14.39 -3.38
CA SER A 120 -14.98 14.16 -2.03
C SER A 120 -14.23 15.38 -1.47
N CYS A 121 -13.43 16.08 -2.27
CA CYS A 121 -12.77 17.30 -1.81
C CYS A 121 -13.80 18.41 -1.53
N THR A 122 -14.69 18.68 -2.48
CA THR A 122 -15.64 19.80 -2.38
C THR A 122 -16.66 19.62 -1.26
N GLU A 123 -17.16 18.39 -1.03
CA GLU A 123 -18.04 18.06 0.11
C GLU A 123 -17.36 18.27 1.47
N ASN A 124 -16.03 18.19 1.53
CA ASN A 124 -15.25 18.45 2.75
C ASN A 124 -14.67 19.87 2.80
N GLY A 125 -15.11 20.77 1.91
CA GLY A 125 -14.69 22.18 1.91
C GLY A 125 -13.34 22.46 1.25
N TYR A 126 -12.80 21.51 0.48
CA TYR A 126 -11.55 21.63 -0.26
C TYR A 126 -11.81 21.79 -1.76
N THR A 127 -10.94 22.52 -2.47
CA THR A 127 -11.00 22.64 -3.93
C THR A 127 -9.71 22.06 -4.52
N PRO A 128 -9.78 20.96 -5.29
CA PRO A 128 -8.61 20.39 -5.94
C PRO A 128 -8.12 21.32 -7.06
N ALA A 129 -6.82 21.27 -7.35
CA ALA A 129 -6.22 22.07 -8.40
C ALA A 129 -6.84 21.74 -9.77
N PRO A 130 -7.25 22.75 -10.57
CA PRO A 130 -7.91 22.53 -11.85
C PRO A 130 -7.04 21.77 -12.86
N GLU A 131 -5.72 21.83 -12.73
CA GLU A 131 -4.78 21.04 -13.51
C GLU A 131 -5.01 19.53 -13.33
N LEU A 132 -5.42 19.08 -12.13
CA LEU A 132 -5.73 17.67 -11.88
C LEU A 132 -6.97 17.25 -12.66
N HIS A 133 -8.02 18.08 -12.70
CA HIS A 133 -9.19 17.83 -13.54
C HIS A 133 -8.76 17.60 -14.99
N LYS A 134 -7.94 18.51 -15.52
CA LYS A 134 -7.44 18.45 -16.89
C LYS A 134 -6.68 17.16 -17.16
N ILE A 135 -5.76 16.77 -16.25
CA ILE A 135 -4.97 15.54 -16.41
C ILE A 135 -5.87 14.31 -16.53
N PHE A 136 -6.85 14.16 -15.65
CA PHE A 136 -7.69 12.95 -15.59
C PHE A 136 -8.96 13.01 -16.45
N THR A 137 -9.11 14.05 -17.27
CA THR A 137 -10.20 14.15 -18.26
C THR A 137 -9.68 14.25 -19.69
N GLU A 138 -8.53 14.89 -19.91
CA GLU A 138 -7.95 15.07 -21.25
C GLU A 138 -6.78 14.13 -21.54
N TYR A 139 -5.94 13.83 -20.55
CA TYR A 139 -4.67 13.11 -20.77
C TYR A 139 -4.68 11.66 -20.28
N HIS A 140 -5.42 11.37 -19.21
CA HIS A 140 -5.41 10.05 -18.59
C HIS A 140 -6.84 9.53 -18.36
N LEU A 141 -7.14 8.40 -19.01
CA LEU A 141 -8.39 7.68 -18.82
C LEU A 141 -8.44 7.04 -17.42
N THR A 142 -9.49 7.36 -16.64
CA THR A 142 -9.71 6.74 -15.33
C THR A 142 -10.45 5.40 -15.43
N HIS A 143 -10.38 4.58 -14.38
CA HIS A 143 -11.15 3.33 -14.27
C HIS A 143 -12.65 3.58 -14.46
N SER A 144 -13.22 4.55 -13.72
CA SER A 144 -14.62 4.91 -13.84
C SER A 144 -15.02 5.23 -15.28
N ASP A 145 -14.25 6.09 -15.96
CA ASP A 145 -14.59 6.48 -17.34
C ASP A 145 -14.56 5.27 -18.28
N ALA A 146 -13.55 4.42 -18.18
CA ALA A 146 -13.46 3.19 -18.97
C ALA A 146 -14.64 2.23 -18.73
N VAL A 147 -15.04 2.04 -17.47
CA VAL A 147 -16.21 1.22 -17.11
C VAL A 147 -17.48 1.78 -17.73
N PHE A 148 -17.72 3.09 -17.60
CA PHE A 148 -18.92 3.70 -18.17
C PHE A 148 -18.88 3.71 -19.71
N MET A 149 -17.73 3.82 -20.35
CA MET A 149 -17.64 3.65 -21.81
C MET A 149 -18.10 2.25 -22.27
N ALA A 150 -17.86 1.22 -21.47
CA ALA A 150 -18.22 -0.17 -21.78
C ALA A 150 -19.64 -0.57 -21.33
N TYR A 151 -20.24 0.13 -20.36
CA TYR A 151 -21.55 -0.21 -19.83
C TYR A 151 -22.69 -0.15 -20.85
N THR A 152 -23.48 -1.23 -20.92
CA THR A 152 -24.70 -1.29 -21.73
C THR A 152 -25.84 -0.46 -21.13
N PRO A 153 -26.86 -0.09 -21.93
CA PRO A 153 -28.05 0.58 -21.41
C PRO A 153 -28.75 -0.19 -20.29
N GLU A 154 -28.77 -1.52 -20.36
CA GLU A 154 -29.38 -2.40 -19.35
C GLU A 154 -28.60 -2.36 -18.02
N MET A 155 -27.26 -2.47 -18.07
CA MET A 155 -26.41 -2.35 -16.88
C MET A 155 -26.63 -1.01 -16.17
N ARG A 156 -26.74 0.08 -16.95
CA ARG A 156 -27.02 1.42 -16.42
C ARG A 156 -28.42 1.52 -15.81
N ALA A 157 -29.42 0.89 -16.43
CA ALA A 157 -30.78 0.86 -15.91
C ALA A 157 -30.87 0.11 -14.58
N ALA A 158 -30.23 -1.07 -14.46
CA ALA A 158 -30.18 -1.87 -13.23
C ALA A 158 -29.48 -1.12 -12.08
N ARG A 159 -28.43 -0.35 -12.39
CA ARG A 159 -27.75 0.52 -11.42
C ARG A 159 -28.65 1.67 -10.97
N LYS A 160 -29.31 2.36 -11.91
CA LYS A 160 -30.19 3.50 -11.63
C LYS A 160 -31.45 3.11 -10.84
N SER A 161 -31.96 1.89 -11.05
CA SER A 161 -33.11 1.35 -10.30
C SER A 161 -32.73 0.75 -8.95
N HIS A 162 -31.45 0.81 -8.55
CA HIS A 162 -30.93 0.23 -7.32
C HIS A 162 -31.09 -1.30 -7.21
N ILE A 163 -31.31 -2.01 -8.32
CA ILE A 163 -31.32 -3.48 -8.35
C ILE A 163 -29.89 -4.01 -8.16
N ILE A 164 -28.91 -3.37 -8.79
CA ILE A 164 -27.48 -3.66 -8.61
C ILE A 164 -26.81 -2.37 -8.12
N THR A 165 -26.32 -2.36 -6.89
CA THR A 165 -25.74 -1.18 -6.24
C THR A 165 -24.41 -1.51 -5.58
N GLY A 166 -23.55 -0.51 -5.39
CA GLY A 166 -22.27 -0.65 -4.68
C GLY A 166 -21.15 -1.34 -5.46
N LEU A 167 -21.30 -1.55 -6.78
CA LEU A 167 -20.22 -2.09 -7.62
C LEU A 167 -18.98 -1.16 -7.59
N PRO A 168 -17.77 -1.71 -7.74
CA PRO A 168 -16.53 -0.93 -7.76
C PRO A 168 -16.32 -0.23 -9.11
N ASP A 169 -17.28 0.60 -9.52
CA ASP A 169 -17.26 1.35 -10.78
C ASP A 169 -16.77 2.79 -10.63
N THR A 170 -16.58 3.27 -9.40
CA THR A 170 -16.13 4.65 -9.11
C THR A 170 -15.01 4.73 -8.07
N TYR A 171 -14.47 3.58 -7.63
CA TYR A 171 -13.43 3.49 -6.61
C TYR A 171 -12.60 2.20 -6.80
N GLY A 172 -11.48 2.09 -6.08
CA GLY A 172 -10.62 0.90 -6.14
C GLY A 172 -11.37 -0.37 -5.72
N ARG A 173 -11.29 -1.44 -6.51
CA ARG A 173 -11.95 -2.73 -6.22
C ARG A 173 -11.56 -3.35 -4.87
N GLY A 174 -10.33 -3.14 -4.41
CA GLY A 174 -9.78 -3.83 -3.24
C GLY A 174 -9.76 -5.35 -3.40
N ARG A 175 -9.91 -6.06 -2.29
CA ARG A 175 -9.91 -7.53 -2.18
C ARG A 175 -8.63 -8.17 -2.71
N ILE A 176 -7.52 -7.45 -2.61
CA ILE A 176 -6.18 -7.91 -2.96
C ILE A 176 -5.31 -7.76 -1.73
N VAL A 177 -4.88 -8.90 -1.19
CA VAL A 177 -3.94 -8.92 -0.07
C VAL A 177 -2.57 -9.26 -0.64
N GLY A 178 -1.70 -8.25 -0.72
CA GLY A 178 -0.29 -8.49 -1.00
C GLY A 178 0.35 -9.28 0.14
N ASP A 179 1.24 -10.21 -0.16
CA ASP A 179 1.97 -10.93 0.88
C ASP A 179 3.15 -10.07 1.38
N TYR A 180 2.84 -9.06 2.20
CA TYR A 180 3.78 -8.04 2.65
C TYR A 180 4.94 -8.60 3.49
N ARG A 181 4.73 -9.78 4.09
CA ARG A 181 5.77 -10.54 4.82
C ARG A 181 6.97 -10.90 3.93
N ARG A 182 6.78 -10.96 2.61
CA ARG A 182 7.87 -11.20 1.65
C ARG A 182 8.93 -10.10 1.72
N VAL A 183 8.55 -8.85 1.95
CA VAL A 183 9.51 -7.74 2.06
C VAL A 183 10.44 -7.97 3.25
N ALA A 184 9.88 -8.35 4.39
CA ALA A 184 10.66 -8.68 5.59
C ALA A 184 11.55 -9.92 5.39
N LEU A 185 11.00 -11.00 4.82
CA LEU A 185 11.72 -12.27 4.72
C LEU A 185 12.83 -12.27 3.66
N TYR A 186 12.62 -11.59 2.53
CA TYR A 186 13.51 -11.66 1.37
C TYR A 186 14.24 -10.35 1.05
N GLY A 187 13.74 -9.21 1.51
CA GLY A 187 14.20 -7.91 1.02
C GLY A 187 13.74 -7.64 -0.41
N ILE A 188 13.82 -6.38 -0.84
CA ILE A 188 13.33 -5.99 -2.16
C ILE A 188 14.18 -6.54 -3.30
N ASP A 189 15.50 -6.66 -3.14
CA ASP A 189 16.39 -7.03 -4.24
C ASP A 189 16.13 -8.46 -4.72
N VAL A 190 15.87 -9.39 -3.80
CA VAL A 190 15.43 -10.75 -4.12
C VAL A 190 14.10 -10.72 -4.85
N LEU A 191 13.10 -9.98 -4.35
CA LEU A 191 11.79 -9.92 -4.99
C LEU A 191 11.83 -9.33 -6.40
N ILE A 192 12.72 -8.37 -6.67
CA ILE A 192 12.98 -7.86 -8.02
C ILE A 192 13.60 -8.94 -8.89
N ALA A 193 14.62 -9.66 -8.41
CA ALA A 193 15.27 -10.73 -9.16
C ALA A 193 14.28 -11.84 -9.54
N GLU A 194 13.43 -12.26 -8.61
CA GLU A 194 12.37 -13.24 -8.86
C GLU A 194 11.35 -12.74 -9.89
N LYS A 195 10.96 -11.46 -9.84
CA LYS A 195 10.06 -10.88 -10.85
C LYS A 195 10.70 -10.73 -12.22
N GLN A 196 12.01 -10.50 -12.30
CA GLN A 196 12.75 -10.51 -13.55
C GLN A 196 12.86 -11.93 -14.12
N HIS A 197 13.01 -12.93 -13.25
CA HIS A 197 12.94 -14.33 -13.64
C HIS A 197 11.53 -14.70 -14.16
N ASP A 198 10.45 -14.26 -13.49
CA ASP A 198 9.07 -14.41 -13.99
C ASP A 198 8.92 -13.80 -15.40
N PHE A 199 9.46 -12.59 -15.61
CA PHE A 199 9.39 -11.90 -16.90
C PHE A 199 10.12 -12.65 -18.02
N ALA A 200 11.31 -13.19 -17.73
CA ALA A 200 12.10 -13.95 -18.69
C ALA A 200 11.41 -15.25 -19.11
N ASN A 201 10.63 -15.85 -18.21
CA ASN A 201 9.90 -17.11 -18.43
C ASN A 201 8.40 -16.89 -18.71
N CYS A 202 7.97 -15.66 -19.00
CA CYS A 202 6.56 -15.34 -19.24
C CYS A 202 6.17 -15.65 -20.69
N GLY A 203 5.35 -16.69 -20.87
CA GLY A 203 4.88 -17.18 -22.16
C GLY A 203 5.79 -18.26 -22.76
N ASP A 204 5.45 -18.72 -23.97
CA ASP A 204 6.20 -19.76 -24.70
C ASP A 204 6.93 -19.23 -25.94
N GLY A 205 6.99 -17.90 -26.08
CA GLY A 205 7.48 -17.20 -27.26
C GLY A 205 6.37 -16.60 -28.13
N THR A 206 5.12 -17.00 -27.95
CA THR A 206 3.97 -16.44 -28.67
C THR A 206 3.44 -15.18 -27.96
N MET A 207 3.31 -14.07 -28.69
CA MET A 207 2.83 -12.79 -28.16
C MET A 207 1.32 -12.62 -28.37
N THR A 208 0.51 -13.35 -27.59
CA THR A 208 -0.94 -13.11 -27.51
C THR A 208 -1.25 -11.92 -26.60
N ASP A 209 -2.45 -11.36 -26.67
CA ASP A 209 -2.88 -10.23 -25.82
C ASP A 209 -2.68 -10.51 -24.32
N ASP A 210 -2.96 -11.73 -23.87
CA ASP A 210 -2.78 -12.14 -22.48
C ASP A 210 -1.30 -12.18 -22.08
N VAL A 211 -0.42 -12.69 -22.95
CA VAL A 211 1.03 -12.71 -22.71
C VAL A 211 1.58 -11.29 -22.68
N ILE A 212 1.18 -10.43 -23.60
CA ILE A 212 1.60 -9.02 -23.64
C ILE A 212 1.18 -8.30 -22.35
N ARG A 213 -0.09 -8.46 -21.94
CA ARG A 213 -0.61 -7.89 -20.69
C ARG A 213 0.17 -8.39 -19.47
N GLN A 214 0.38 -9.70 -19.37
CA GLN A 214 1.10 -10.28 -18.23
C GLN A 214 2.54 -9.76 -18.13
N ARG A 215 3.24 -9.64 -19.27
CA ARG A 215 4.60 -9.07 -19.33
C ARG A 215 4.62 -7.60 -18.89
N GLN A 216 3.64 -6.81 -19.32
CA GLN A 216 3.49 -5.43 -18.88
C GLN A 216 3.24 -5.36 -17.37
N GLU A 217 2.33 -6.17 -16.83
CA GLU A 217 2.03 -6.21 -15.40
C GLU A 217 3.23 -6.62 -14.55
N ILE A 218 4.04 -7.60 -15.00
CA ILE A 218 5.30 -7.97 -14.31
C ILE A 218 6.28 -6.79 -14.31
N THR A 219 6.39 -6.05 -15.41
CA THR A 219 7.24 -4.85 -15.48
C THR A 219 6.78 -3.78 -14.49
N LEU A 220 5.47 -3.55 -14.38
CA LEU A 220 4.90 -2.63 -13.39
C LEU A 220 5.17 -3.10 -11.95
N GLN A 221 5.11 -4.41 -11.68
CA GLN A 221 5.47 -4.98 -10.38
C GLN A 221 6.94 -4.72 -10.04
N VAL A 222 7.87 -4.91 -10.99
CA VAL A 222 9.30 -4.62 -10.80
C VAL A 222 9.53 -3.14 -10.49
N ASN A 223 8.87 -2.23 -11.21
CA ASN A 223 8.99 -0.80 -10.97
C ASN A 223 8.43 -0.41 -9.61
N ALA A 224 7.26 -0.93 -9.22
CA ALA A 224 6.69 -0.69 -7.90
C ALA A 224 7.61 -1.17 -6.78
N LEU A 225 8.26 -2.33 -6.92
CA LEU A 225 9.27 -2.81 -5.97
C LEU A 225 10.46 -1.85 -5.85
N LYS A 226 10.94 -1.27 -6.96
CA LYS A 226 12.00 -0.24 -6.92
C LYS A 226 11.54 1.02 -6.20
N ASP A 227 10.33 1.48 -6.48
CA ASP A 227 9.75 2.66 -5.83
C ASP A 227 9.56 2.43 -4.33
N MET A 228 9.27 1.20 -3.89
CA MET A 228 9.24 0.87 -2.46
C MET A 228 10.57 1.14 -1.76
N LYS A 229 11.72 0.90 -2.43
CA LYS A 229 13.03 1.27 -1.87
C LYS A 229 13.17 2.78 -1.73
N VAL A 230 12.72 3.54 -2.73
CA VAL A 230 12.75 5.02 -2.68
C VAL A 230 11.88 5.54 -1.54
N MET A 231 10.67 4.98 -1.39
CA MET A 231 9.76 5.33 -0.31
C MET A 231 10.39 5.01 1.06
N ALA A 232 10.91 3.81 1.28
CA ALA A 232 11.52 3.46 2.55
C ALA A 232 12.79 4.28 2.85
N ALA A 233 13.60 4.58 1.83
CA ALA A 233 14.78 5.43 1.96
C ALA A 233 14.43 6.86 2.40
N SER A 234 13.24 7.37 2.04
CA SER A 234 12.77 8.68 2.53
C SER A 234 12.54 8.70 4.04
N TYR A 235 12.31 7.53 4.66
CA TYR A 235 12.23 7.34 6.12
C TYR A 235 13.56 6.87 6.74
N GLY A 236 14.66 6.87 5.98
CA GLY A 236 15.99 6.47 6.46
C GLY A 236 16.26 4.97 6.49
N TYR A 237 15.44 4.15 5.82
CA TYR A 237 15.58 2.69 5.81
C TYR A 237 16.05 2.15 4.45
N ASP A 238 17.02 1.23 4.48
CA ASP A 238 17.37 0.41 3.32
C ASP A 238 16.72 -0.98 3.45
N ILE A 239 15.66 -1.20 2.67
CA ILE A 239 14.91 -2.45 2.62
C ILE A 239 15.36 -3.39 1.48
N SER A 240 16.54 -3.15 0.90
CA SER A 240 17.11 -3.97 -0.17
C SER A 240 17.28 -5.43 0.25
N LYS A 241 17.71 -5.66 1.50
CA LYS A 241 18.01 -6.96 2.10
C LYS A 241 16.89 -7.41 3.07
N PRO A 242 16.83 -8.72 3.41
CA PRO A 242 15.94 -9.21 4.46
C PRO A 242 16.11 -8.45 5.77
N ALA A 243 15.04 -8.42 6.56
CA ALA A 243 15.06 -7.89 7.92
C ALA A 243 15.98 -8.75 8.82
N SER A 244 16.82 -8.08 9.61
CA SER A 244 17.81 -8.70 10.49
C SER A 244 17.31 -8.96 11.91
N ASN A 245 16.22 -8.31 12.32
CA ASN A 245 15.67 -8.39 13.66
C ASN A 245 14.14 -8.16 13.64
N ALA A 246 13.50 -8.29 14.80
CA ALA A 246 12.05 -8.15 14.92
C ALA A 246 11.54 -6.76 14.53
N HIS A 247 12.27 -5.70 14.90
CA HIS A 247 11.89 -4.33 14.57
C HIS A 247 11.89 -4.09 13.05
N GLU A 248 12.95 -4.49 12.35
CA GLU A 248 13.00 -4.43 10.89
C GLU A 248 11.94 -5.32 10.24
N ALA A 249 11.64 -6.49 10.81
CA ALA A 249 10.63 -7.38 10.24
C ALA A 249 9.23 -6.74 10.26
N PHE A 250 8.86 -6.06 11.36
CA PHE A 250 7.63 -5.28 11.43
C PHE A 250 7.67 -4.07 10.50
N GLN A 251 8.77 -3.32 10.47
CA GLN A 251 8.91 -2.15 9.62
C GLN A 251 8.84 -2.50 8.11
N TRP A 252 9.47 -3.60 7.67
CA TRP A 252 9.52 -3.99 6.26
C TRP A 252 8.16 -4.49 5.79
N LEU A 253 7.49 -5.28 6.63
CA LEU A 253 6.11 -5.69 6.41
C LEU A 253 5.22 -4.46 6.29
N TYR A 254 5.35 -3.51 7.21
CA TYR A 254 4.55 -2.29 7.19
C TYR A 254 4.84 -1.44 5.95
N PHE A 255 6.10 -1.29 5.51
CA PHE A 255 6.39 -0.62 4.24
C PHE A 255 5.79 -1.34 3.03
N GLY A 256 5.73 -2.67 3.04
CA GLY A 256 4.97 -3.45 2.08
C GLY A 256 3.51 -3.03 1.99
N TYR A 257 2.86 -2.86 3.14
CA TYR A 257 1.47 -2.42 3.23
C TYR A 257 1.32 -0.93 2.88
N LEU A 258 2.22 -0.07 3.38
CA LEU A 258 2.22 1.38 3.14
C LEU A 258 2.26 1.70 1.64
N ALA A 259 3.08 0.97 0.88
CA ALA A 259 3.15 1.10 -0.56
C ALA A 259 1.79 0.83 -1.25
N ALA A 260 1.04 -0.16 -0.76
CA ALA A 260 -0.29 -0.46 -1.27
C ALA A 260 -1.29 0.66 -0.96
N ILE A 261 -1.35 1.13 0.30
CA ILE A 261 -2.30 2.16 0.73
C ILE A 261 -1.90 3.59 0.31
N LYS A 262 -0.70 3.79 -0.25
CA LYS A 262 -0.30 5.04 -0.93
C LYS A 262 -0.73 5.09 -2.40
N THR A 263 -0.92 3.94 -3.02
CA THR A 263 -1.18 3.84 -4.47
C THR A 263 -2.60 3.43 -4.81
N GLN A 264 -3.32 2.81 -3.87
CA GLN A 264 -4.66 2.26 -4.10
C GLN A 264 -5.61 2.65 -2.96
N ASN A 265 -6.87 2.95 -3.30
CA ASN A 265 -7.97 3.23 -2.37
C ASN A 265 -9.03 2.12 -2.39
N GLY A 266 -8.57 0.86 -2.41
CA GLY A 266 -9.45 -0.31 -2.38
C GLY A 266 -10.36 -0.32 -1.16
N ALA A 267 -11.59 -0.79 -1.32
CA ALA A 267 -12.55 -0.85 -0.20
C ALA A 267 -12.12 -1.78 0.95
N ALA A 268 -11.37 -2.84 0.65
CA ALA A 268 -10.86 -3.82 1.61
C ALA A 268 -9.53 -4.40 1.13
#